data_AF-A0A7V2T156-F1
#
_entry.id   AF-A0A7V2T156-F1
#
_cell.length_a   1.000
_cell.length_b   1.000
_cell.length_c   1.000
_cell.angle_alpha   90.00
_cell.angle_beta   90.00
_cell.angle_gamma   90.00
#
_symmetry.space_group_name_H-M   'P 1'
#
loop_
_entity.id
_entity.type
_entity.pdbx_description
1 polymer ?
#
loop_
_entity_poly.entity_id
_entity_poly.type
_entity_poly.pdbx_seq_one_letter_code
_entity_poly.pdbx_strand_id
1 'polypeptide(L)'
;MFNKSILFSYLFLLIFISTQAVAERPLLKQLSGKSIAPAFEYPDLDDKIHKLSDYKGKTLVINFWATWCPPCRKEMPSMNRAWKHLKAEGVQMLAINIGEDESNVHVFQNEHPIDFPILLDPLSESLDAWRVRGLPTTYIISPNGTVAYSATGPREWDDTRILEKIIALKSTQPAIKEKPQADSKNDVIKTGAKEETKEKSFTDSVLDFFK
;
A
#
# COMPACT_ATOMS: atom_id res chain seq x y z
N MET A 1 -33.81 62.73 5.40
CA MET A 1 -34.60 61.47 5.43
C MET A 1 -33.77 60.37 4.79
N PHE A 2 -33.17 59.48 5.59
CA PHE A 2 -32.35 58.39 5.07
C PHE A 2 -33.23 57.35 4.37
N ASN A 3 -32.90 57.05 3.12
CA ASN A 3 -33.71 56.19 2.27
C ASN A 3 -33.47 54.72 2.66
N LYS A 4 -34.40 54.16 3.47
CA LYS A 4 -34.32 52.79 4.00
C LYS A 4 -34.16 51.72 2.91
N SER A 5 -34.61 52.00 1.68
CA SER A 5 -34.41 51.10 0.53
C SER A 5 -32.95 50.98 0.08
N ILE A 6 -32.13 52.02 0.24
CA ILE A 6 -30.71 51.95 -0.12
C ILE A 6 -29.97 51.06 0.88
N LEU A 7 -30.30 51.17 2.17
CA LEU A 7 -29.70 50.34 3.22
C LEU A 7 -30.03 48.84 3.04
N PHE A 8 -31.27 48.53 2.65
CA PHE A 8 -31.69 47.16 2.35
C PHE A 8 -31.01 46.59 1.11
N SER A 9 -30.78 47.40 0.07
CA SER A 9 -30.06 46.97 -1.14
C SER A 9 -28.59 46.63 -0.84
N TYR A 10 -27.92 47.41 0.02
CA TYR A 10 -26.54 47.10 0.44
C TYR A 10 -26.47 45.87 1.35
N LEU A 11 -27.47 45.67 2.23
CA LEU A 11 -27.53 44.49 3.09
C LEU A 11 -27.75 43.20 2.27
N PHE A 12 -28.57 43.25 1.22
CA PHE A 12 -28.76 42.11 0.31
C PHE A 12 -27.51 41.83 -0.55
N LEU A 13 -26.81 42.88 -1.01
CA LEU A 13 -25.56 42.74 -1.77
C LEU A 13 -24.43 42.13 -0.93
N LEU A 14 -24.34 42.45 0.37
CA LEU A 14 -23.36 41.86 1.28
C LEU A 14 -23.65 40.38 1.60
N ILE A 15 -24.92 39.97 1.61
CA ILE A 15 -25.30 38.56 1.82
C ILE A 15 -24.97 37.73 0.57
N PHE A 16 -25.10 38.28 -0.64
CA PHE A 16 -24.78 37.58 -1.89
C PHE A 16 -23.27 37.29 -2.10
N ILE A 17 -22.37 38.02 -1.44
CA ILE A 17 -20.90 37.84 -1.60
C ILE A 17 -20.37 36.66 -0.77
N SER A 18 -21.17 36.06 0.11
CA SER A 18 -20.75 34.94 0.96
C SER A 18 -21.09 33.56 0.40
N THR A 19 -21.05 33.38 -0.92
CA THR A 19 -20.85 32.05 -1.52
C THR A 19 -19.42 31.61 -1.26
N GLN A 20 -19.17 31.15 -0.04
CA GLN A 20 -17.95 30.42 0.28
C GLN A 20 -17.96 29.17 -0.60
N ALA A 21 -17.06 29.12 -1.58
CA ALA A 21 -16.79 27.90 -2.32
C ALA A 21 -16.42 26.83 -1.27
N VAL A 22 -17.34 25.90 -1.01
CA VAL A 22 -17.03 24.71 -0.24
C VAL A 22 -16.03 23.94 -1.09
N ALA A 23 -14.75 24.09 -0.80
CA ALA A 23 -13.71 23.34 -1.48
C ALA A 23 -13.99 21.85 -1.23
N GLU A 24 -14.43 21.14 -2.27
CA GLU A 24 -14.61 19.70 -2.21
C GLU A 24 -13.28 19.07 -1.80
N ARG A 25 -13.29 18.28 -0.71
CA ARG A 25 -12.09 17.54 -0.32
C ARG A 25 -11.74 16.59 -1.45
N PRO A 26 -10.46 16.51 -1.88
CA PRO A 26 -10.08 15.60 -2.94
C PRO A 26 -10.43 14.16 -2.57
N LEU A 27 -11.04 13.43 -3.51
CA LEU A 27 -11.44 12.02 -3.32
C LEU A 27 -10.28 11.14 -2.86
N LEU A 28 -9.07 11.44 -3.30
CA LEU A 28 -7.82 10.81 -2.90
C LEU A 28 -6.73 11.88 -2.86
N LYS A 29 -5.92 11.90 -1.80
CA LYS A 29 -4.71 12.70 -1.72
C LYS A 29 -3.59 11.97 -2.44
N GLN A 30 -3.10 12.53 -3.55
CA GLN A 30 -1.95 12.00 -4.26
C GLN A 30 -0.68 12.19 -3.44
N LEU A 31 0.07 11.10 -3.29
CA LEU A 31 1.43 11.09 -2.78
C LEU A 31 2.32 10.91 -3.99
N SER A 32 3.45 11.62 -4.06
CA SER A 32 4.27 11.74 -5.27
C SER A 32 4.94 10.43 -5.75
N GLY A 33 4.51 9.27 -5.24
CA GLY A 33 5.01 7.95 -5.58
C GLY A 33 6.45 7.71 -5.11
N LYS A 34 7.01 8.61 -4.30
CA LYS A 34 8.41 8.55 -3.81
C LYS A 34 8.56 7.84 -2.46
N SER A 35 7.48 7.70 -1.69
CA SER A 35 7.53 7.02 -0.40
C SER A 35 7.30 5.54 -0.60
N ILE A 36 8.28 4.72 -0.20
CA ILE A 36 8.09 3.27 -0.08
C ILE A 36 7.04 3.02 1.00
N ALA A 37 6.16 2.05 0.74
CA ALA A 37 5.17 1.60 1.72
C ALA A 37 5.88 0.90 2.89
N PRO A 38 5.57 1.26 4.15
CA PRO A 38 6.11 0.55 5.32
C PRO A 38 5.78 -0.94 5.24
N ALA A 39 6.74 -1.79 5.56
CA ALA A 39 6.49 -3.22 5.63
C ALA A 39 5.45 -3.54 6.71
N PHE A 40 4.70 -4.63 6.50
CA PHE A 40 3.85 -5.23 7.51
C PHE A 40 3.91 -6.75 7.36
N GLU A 41 3.60 -7.42 8.45
CA GLU A 41 3.39 -8.87 8.52
C GLU A 41 2.33 -9.12 9.59
N TYR A 42 1.12 -9.51 9.17
CA TYR A 42 -0.01 -9.72 10.07
C TYR A 42 -0.78 -10.98 9.66
N PRO A 43 -1.31 -11.76 10.63
CA PRO A 43 -2.24 -12.85 10.34
C PRO A 43 -3.59 -12.29 9.87
N ASP A 44 -4.29 -13.05 9.02
CA ASP A 44 -5.73 -12.90 8.81
C ASP A 44 -6.55 -13.73 9.83
N LEU A 45 -7.87 -13.75 9.68
CA LEU A 45 -8.78 -14.50 10.53
C LEU A 45 -8.70 -16.03 10.35
N ASP A 46 -7.96 -16.52 9.35
CA ASP A 46 -7.70 -17.94 9.10
C ASP A 46 -6.24 -18.31 9.48
N ASP A 47 -5.58 -17.51 10.34
CA ASP A 47 -4.17 -17.62 10.75
C ASP A 47 -3.14 -17.52 9.60
N LYS A 48 -3.56 -17.12 8.40
CA LYS A 48 -2.64 -16.98 7.28
C LYS A 48 -1.88 -15.68 7.41
N ILE A 49 -0.55 -15.78 7.42
CA ILE A 49 0.33 -14.62 7.43
C ILE A 49 0.33 -13.93 6.07
N HIS A 50 0.07 -12.62 6.10
CA HIS A 50 0.16 -11.72 4.96
C HIS A 50 1.29 -10.71 5.15
N LYS A 51 2.18 -10.63 4.16
CA LYS A 51 3.27 -9.66 4.11
C LYS A 51 3.02 -8.66 2.99
N LEU A 52 3.47 -7.42 3.14
CA LEU A 52 3.43 -6.43 2.04
C LEU A 52 4.10 -6.97 0.75
N SER A 53 5.17 -7.75 0.89
CA SER A 53 5.91 -8.34 -0.22
C SER A 53 5.09 -9.30 -1.09
N ASP A 54 4.04 -9.91 -0.54
CA ASP A 54 3.19 -10.89 -1.24
C ASP A 54 2.35 -10.21 -2.34
N TYR A 55 2.25 -8.88 -2.28
CA TYR A 55 1.51 -8.04 -3.20
C TYR A 55 2.39 -7.32 -4.22
N LYS A 56 3.70 -7.63 -4.26
CA LYS A 56 4.63 -7.04 -5.23
C LYS A 56 4.13 -7.24 -6.67
N GLY A 57 4.20 -6.18 -7.48
CA GLY A 57 3.71 -6.19 -8.86
C GLY A 57 2.19 -6.02 -8.98
N LYS A 58 1.45 -5.89 -7.88
CA LYS A 58 0.00 -5.63 -7.88
C LYS A 58 -0.28 -4.26 -7.27
N THR A 59 -1.34 -3.61 -7.75
CA THR A 59 -1.93 -2.50 -7.00
C THR A 59 -2.60 -3.07 -5.75
N LEU A 60 -2.36 -2.46 -4.59
CA LEU A 60 -2.90 -2.90 -3.31
C LEU A 60 -3.59 -1.73 -2.60
N VAL A 61 -4.82 -1.94 -2.14
CA VAL A 61 -5.57 -1.03 -1.27
C VAL A 61 -5.49 -1.55 0.16
N ILE A 62 -5.05 -0.71 1.10
CA ILE A 62 -4.92 -1.06 2.52
C ILE A 62 -5.78 -0.09 3.32
N ASN A 63 -6.82 -0.59 3.99
CA ASN A 63 -7.70 0.17 4.86
C ASN A 63 -7.39 -0.13 6.33
N PHE A 64 -7.12 0.90 7.11
CA PHE A 64 -6.94 0.83 8.56
C PHE A 64 -8.26 1.20 9.24
N TRP A 65 -8.75 0.30 10.10
CA TRP A 65 -10.09 0.41 10.69
C TRP A 65 -10.17 -0.24 12.07
N ALA A 66 -11.35 -0.11 12.71
CA ALA A 66 -11.71 -0.80 13.94
C ALA A 66 -13.24 -1.03 14.01
N THR A 67 -13.70 -2.05 14.73
CA THR A 67 -15.12 -2.41 14.85
C THR A 67 -15.94 -1.32 15.53
N TRP A 68 -15.34 -0.64 16.51
CA TRP A 68 -15.96 0.45 17.26
C TRP A 68 -16.00 1.78 16.50
N CYS A 69 -15.35 1.89 15.34
CA CYS A 69 -15.24 3.13 14.55
C CYS A 69 -16.47 3.34 13.65
N PRO A 70 -17.40 4.27 13.98
CA PRO A 70 -18.60 4.47 13.17
C PRO A 70 -18.33 4.89 11.71
N PRO A 71 -17.37 5.79 11.40
CA PRO A 71 -17.10 6.12 10.00
C PRO A 71 -16.51 4.93 9.22
N CYS A 72 -15.73 4.05 9.87
CA CYS A 72 -15.22 2.83 9.24
C CYS A 72 -16.39 1.93 8.83
N ARG A 73 -17.31 1.64 9.75
CA ARG A 73 -18.52 0.86 9.48
C ARG A 73 -19.34 1.43 8.32
N LYS A 74 -19.42 2.76 8.22
CA LYS A 74 -20.17 3.46 7.17
C LYS A 74 -19.60 3.20 5.77
N GLU A 75 -18.28 3.08 5.61
CA GLU A 75 -17.66 2.88 4.29
C GLU A 75 -17.56 1.40 3.87
N MET A 76 -17.64 0.44 4.79
CA MET A 76 -17.49 -0.98 4.47
C MET A 76 -18.42 -1.49 3.36
N PRO A 77 -19.73 -1.12 3.31
CA PRO A 77 -20.59 -1.55 2.21
C PRO A 77 -20.13 -1.06 0.83
N SER A 78 -19.57 0.17 0.74
CA SER A 78 -19.02 0.69 -0.52
C SER A 78 -17.70 0.02 -0.87
N MET A 79 -16.88 -0.32 0.13
CA MET A 79 -15.66 -1.12 -0.06
C MET A 79 -15.95 -2.52 -0.59
N ASN A 80 -16.98 -3.22 -0.08
CA ASN A 80 -17.38 -4.53 -0.62
C ASN A 80 -17.79 -4.44 -2.09
N ARG A 81 -18.52 -3.38 -2.48
CA ARG A 81 -18.87 -3.16 -3.89
C ARG A 81 -17.62 -2.85 -4.72
N ALA A 82 -16.76 -1.97 -4.25
CA ALA A 82 -15.48 -1.65 -4.90
C ALA A 82 -14.61 -2.90 -5.09
N TRP A 83 -14.55 -3.78 -4.09
CA TRP A 83 -13.77 -5.01 -4.13
C TRP A 83 -14.17 -5.92 -5.30
N LYS A 84 -15.46 -6.04 -5.60
CA LYS A 84 -15.95 -6.83 -6.75
C LYS A 84 -15.36 -6.35 -8.07
N HIS A 85 -15.28 -5.03 -8.28
CA HIS A 85 -14.70 -4.43 -9.47
C HIS A 85 -13.16 -4.51 -9.47
N LEU A 86 -12.55 -4.15 -8.34
CA LEU A 86 -11.09 -4.09 -8.20
C LEU A 86 -10.43 -5.48 -8.34
N LYS A 87 -11.04 -6.52 -7.76
CA LYS A 87 -10.57 -7.90 -7.87
C LYS A 87 -10.58 -8.41 -9.30
N ALA A 88 -11.65 -8.09 -10.07
CA ALA A 88 -11.76 -8.49 -11.48
C ALA A 88 -10.65 -7.89 -12.35
N GLU A 89 -10.20 -6.70 -12.01
CA GLU A 89 -9.07 -6.06 -12.67
C GLU A 89 -7.72 -6.64 -12.20
N GLY A 90 -7.66 -7.35 -11.08
CA GLY A 90 -6.43 -7.83 -10.44
C GLY A 90 -5.82 -6.88 -9.40
N VAL A 91 -6.58 -5.89 -8.91
CA VAL A 91 -6.20 -5.10 -7.73
C VAL A 91 -6.46 -5.95 -6.48
N GLN A 92 -5.63 -5.81 -5.46
CA GLN A 92 -5.81 -6.47 -4.15
C GLN A 92 -6.31 -5.45 -3.12
N MET A 93 -7.05 -5.91 -2.11
CA MET A 93 -7.57 -5.08 -1.02
C MET A 93 -7.44 -5.81 0.30
N LEU A 94 -7.05 -5.09 1.36
CA LEU A 94 -6.91 -5.60 2.72
C LEU A 94 -7.51 -4.61 3.71
N ALA A 95 -8.14 -5.13 4.76
CA ALA A 95 -8.58 -4.38 5.94
C ALA A 95 -7.67 -4.74 7.12
N ILE A 96 -6.81 -3.85 7.57
CA ILE A 96 -6.00 -4.05 8.79
C ILE A 96 -6.78 -3.48 9.97
N ASN A 97 -7.26 -4.37 10.84
CA ASN A 97 -7.93 -4.03 12.07
C ASN A 97 -6.88 -3.65 13.14
N ILE A 98 -7.12 -2.53 13.84
CA ILE A 98 -6.16 -1.93 14.77
C ILE A 98 -6.56 -2.19 16.22
N GLY A 99 -5.71 -2.90 16.96
CA GLY A 99 -5.75 -2.94 18.42
C GLY A 99 -6.91 -3.72 19.02
N GLU A 100 -7.52 -4.63 18.26
CA GLU A 100 -8.60 -5.49 18.75
C GLU A 100 -8.20 -6.96 18.69
N ASP A 101 -8.72 -7.73 19.64
CA ASP A 101 -8.60 -9.18 19.63
C ASP A 101 -9.47 -9.78 18.50
N GLU A 102 -8.97 -10.88 17.92
CA GLU A 102 -9.62 -11.63 16.85
C GLU A 102 -11.11 -11.91 17.11
N SER A 103 -11.46 -12.28 18.35
CA SER A 103 -12.85 -12.61 18.71
C SER A 103 -13.82 -11.45 18.47
N ASN A 104 -13.41 -10.21 18.73
CA ASN A 104 -14.24 -9.03 18.50
C ASN A 104 -14.44 -8.79 17.01
N VAL A 105 -13.38 -8.99 16.22
CA VAL A 105 -13.39 -8.83 14.77
C VAL A 105 -14.27 -9.91 14.13
N HIS A 106 -14.20 -11.15 14.61
CA HIS A 106 -15.05 -12.24 14.14
C HIS A 106 -16.54 -12.01 14.42
N VAL A 107 -16.89 -11.59 15.64
CA VAL A 107 -18.28 -11.24 15.98
C VAL A 107 -18.78 -10.13 15.06
N PHE A 108 -17.97 -9.09 14.85
CA PHE A 108 -18.32 -8.00 13.94
C PHE A 108 -18.52 -8.48 12.50
N GLN A 109 -17.61 -9.31 11.96
CA GLN A 109 -17.69 -9.81 10.58
C GLN A 109 -18.97 -10.63 10.33
N ASN A 110 -19.43 -11.38 11.33
CA ASN A 110 -20.67 -12.16 11.24
C ASN A 110 -21.91 -11.26 11.10
N GLU A 111 -21.91 -10.08 11.73
CA GLU A 111 -23.02 -9.11 11.65
C GLU A 111 -22.88 -8.15 10.44
N HIS A 112 -21.64 -7.91 10.03
CA HIS A 112 -21.27 -6.94 9.01
C HIS A 112 -20.28 -7.59 8.03
N PRO A 113 -20.78 -8.24 6.96
CA PRO A 113 -19.93 -8.93 6.00
C PRO A 113 -18.88 -7.99 5.41
N ILE A 114 -17.63 -8.47 5.40
CA ILE A 114 -16.50 -7.84 4.73
C ILE A 114 -15.94 -8.89 3.76
N ASP A 115 -16.01 -8.59 2.46
CA ASP A 115 -15.77 -9.57 1.39
C ASP A 115 -14.28 -9.72 0.99
N PHE A 116 -13.41 -8.97 1.66
CA PHE A 116 -11.96 -8.91 1.43
C PHE A 116 -11.19 -9.24 2.71
N PRO A 117 -9.94 -9.72 2.61
CA PRO A 117 -9.20 -10.20 3.79
C PRO A 117 -9.07 -9.14 4.89
N ILE A 118 -9.34 -9.58 6.12
CA ILE A 118 -9.15 -8.81 7.34
C ILE A 118 -7.88 -9.33 8.01
N LEU A 119 -6.93 -8.43 8.26
CA LEU A 119 -5.67 -8.69 8.94
C LEU A 119 -5.74 -8.08 10.35
N LEU A 120 -5.03 -8.69 11.30
CA LEU A 120 -5.03 -8.29 12.70
C LEU A 120 -3.70 -7.63 13.09
N ASP A 121 -3.76 -6.37 13.51
CA ASP A 121 -2.66 -5.64 14.16
C ASP A 121 -3.01 -5.37 15.63
N PRO A 122 -2.95 -6.39 16.52
CA PRO A 122 -3.39 -6.25 17.91
C PRO A 122 -2.54 -5.28 18.72
N LEU A 123 -1.30 -5.04 18.30
CA LEU A 123 -0.37 -4.11 18.95
C LEU A 123 -0.44 -2.69 18.38
N SER A 124 -1.27 -2.46 17.34
CA SER A 124 -1.41 -1.17 16.67
C SER A 124 -0.10 -0.60 16.11
N GLU A 125 0.87 -1.45 15.80
CA GLU A 125 2.21 -1.03 15.32
C GLU A 125 2.12 -0.27 13.99
N SER A 126 1.12 -0.60 13.18
CA SER A 126 0.89 0.05 11.90
C SER A 126 0.50 1.53 12.04
N LEU A 127 -0.05 1.96 13.18
CA LEU A 127 -0.45 3.36 13.37
C LEU A 127 0.73 4.32 13.21
N ASP A 128 1.85 4.01 13.86
CA ASP A 128 3.05 4.83 13.78
C ASP A 128 3.80 4.62 12.47
N ALA A 129 3.98 3.35 12.05
CA ALA A 129 4.70 3.01 10.81
C ALA A 129 4.06 3.66 9.58
N TRP A 130 2.73 3.64 9.49
CA TRP A 130 1.95 4.22 8.40
C TRP A 130 1.45 5.63 8.68
N ARG A 131 1.82 6.23 9.83
CA ARG A 131 1.42 7.58 10.24
C ARG A 131 -0.10 7.76 10.20
N VAL A 132 -0.86 6.74 10.58
CA VAL A 132 -2.32 6.77 10.68
C VAL A 132 -2.68 7.61 11.91
N ARG A 133 -3.30 8.77 11.68
CA ARG A 133 -3.70 9.72 12.75
C ARG A 133 -5.19 9.70 13.06
N GLY A 134 -5.95 8.87 12.36
CA GLY A 134 -7.39 8.73 12.55
C GLY A 134 -7.95 7.64 11.66
N LEU A 135 -9.10 7.09 12.05
CA LEU A 135 -9.78 6.02 11.34
C LEU A 135 -11.06 6.55 10.65
N PRO A 136 -11.44 5.99 9.48
CA PRO A 136 -10.60 5.11 8.67
C PRO A 136 -9.47 5.90 8.01
N THR A 137 -8.35 5.22 7.73
CA THR A 137 -7.31 5.73 6.82
C THR A 137 -7.00 4.65 5.81
N THR A 138 -7.00 4.99 4.52
CA THR A 138 -6.72 4.06 3.44
C THR A 138 -5.54 4.55 2.60
N TYR A 139 -4.68 3.61 2.24
CA TYR A 139 -3.56 3.82 1.34
C TYR A 139 -3.69 2.97 0.08
N ILE A 140 -3.28 3.53 -1.05
CA ILE A 140 -3.24 2.82 -2.33
C ILE A 140 -1.78 2.72 -2.74
N ILE A 141 -1.30 1.48 -2.82
CA ILE A 141 0.08 1.12 -3.13
C ILE A 141 0.16 0.76 -4.61
N SER A 142 1.11 1.34 -5.33
CA SER A 142 1.37 0.99 -6.72
C SER A 142 2.15 -0.32 -6.85
N PRO A 143 2.16 -0.97 -8.03
CA PRO A 143 2.88 -2.23 -8.27
C PRO A 143 4.37 -2.26 -7.88
N ASN A 144 5.02 -1.09 -7.85
CA ASN A 144 6.41 -0.91 -7.44
C ASN A 144 6.61 -0.84 -5.90
N GLY A 145 5.56 -0.94 -5.10
CA GLY A 145 5.62 -0.87 -3.64
C GLY A 145 5.68 0.54 -3.06
N THR A 146 5.37 1.59 -3.83
CA THR A 146 5.29 2.96 -3.31
C THR A 146 3.84 3.38 -3.04
N VAL A 147 3.66 4.30 -2.10
CA VAL A 147 2.35 4.85 -1.78
C VAL A 147 1.96 5.89 -2.83
N ALA A 148 0.95 5.59 -3.64
CA ALA A 148 0.46 6.47 -4.70
C ALA A 148 -0.65 7.42 -4.22
N TYR A 149 -1.55 6.92 -3.38
CA TYR A 149 -2.65 7.72 -2.83
C TYR A 149 -2.89 7.42 -1.35
N SER A 150 -3.48 8.39 -0.67
CA SER A 150 -3.95 8.28 0.72
C SER A 150 -5.31 8.94 0.89
N ALA A 151 -6.03 8.50 1.91
CA ALA A 151 -7.42 8.86 2.15
C ALA A 151 -7.75 8.72 3.64
N THR A 152 -7.94 9.83 4.36
CA THR A 152 -8.44 9.80 5.74
C THR A 152 -9.92 10.18 5.79
N GLY A 153 -10.70 9.44 6.57
CA GLY A 153 -12.16 9.56 6.67
C GLY A 153 -12.92 8.72 5.65
N PRO A 154 -14.23 8.52 5.87
CA PRO A 154 -15.05 7.62 5.06
C PRO A 154 -15.30 8.20 3.66
N ARG A 155 -15.48 7.32 2.67
CA ARG A 155 -15.90 7.67 1.31
C ARG A 155 -16.66 6.53 0.64
N GLU A 156 -17.32 6.85 -0.48
CA GLU A 156 -17.92 5.85 -1.36
C GLU A 156 -16.82 5.27 -2.27
N TRP A 157 -16.27 4.12 -1.89
CA TRP A 157 -15.12 3.51 -2.59
C TRP A 157 -15.46 2.93 -3.96
N ASP A 158 -16.74 2.72 -4.23
CA ASP A 158 -17.29 2.31 -5.53
C ASP A 158 -17.56 3.51 -6.47
N ASP A 159 -17.20 4.74 -6.07
CA ASP A 159 -17.18 5.88 -6.98
C ASP A 159 -16.24 5.61 -8.15
N THR A 160 -16.76 5.69 -9.38
CA THR A 160 -16.01 5.41 -10.61
C THR A 160 -14.70 6.21 -10.69
N ARG A 161 -14.68 7.45 -10.22
CA ARG A 161 -13.48 8.32 -10.23
C ARG A 161 -12.39 7.81 -9.30
N ILE A 162 -12.75 7.12 -8.21
CA ILE A 162 -11.81 6.44 -7.32
C ILE A 162 -11.32 5.14 -7.97
N LEU A 163 -12.24 4.32 -8.48
CA LEU A 163 -11.92 3.05 -9.13
C LEU A 163 -10.95 3.24 -10.30
N GLU A 164 -11.24 4.19 -11.19
CA GLU A 164 -10.38 4.52 -12.35
C GLU A 164 -8.96 4.91 -11.91
N LYS A 165 -8.82 5.73 -10.86
CA LYS A 165 -7.50 6.12 -10.33
C LYS A 165 -6.72 4.92 -9.80
N ILE A 166 -7.38 4.00 -9.10
CA ILE A 166 -6.74 2.80 -8.55
C ILE A 166 -6.33 1.85 -9.68
N ILE A 167 -7.22 1.63 -10.66
CA ILE A 167 -6.98 0.72 -11.79
C ILE A 167 -5.86 1.26 -12.69
N ALA A 168 -5.80 2.57 -12.93
CA ALA A 168 -4.75 3.21 -13.73
C ALA A 168 -3.32 3.06 -13.16
N LEU A 169 -3.16 2.70 -11.89
CA LEU A 169 -1.83 2.41 -11.34
C LEU A 169 -1.19 1.16 -11.96
N LYS A 170 -1.99 0.26 -12.54
CA LYS A 170 -1.47 -0.88 -13.31
C LYS A 170 -0.92 -0.47 -14.67
N SER A 171 -1.60 0.45 -15.36
CA SER A 171 -1.20 0.90 -16.70
C SER A 171 0.00 1.83 -16.69
N THR A 172 0.38 2.37 -15.53
CA THR A 172 1.47 3.35 -15.41
C THR A 172 2.82 2.69 -15.13
N GLN A 173 2.94 1.36 -15.24
CA GLN A 173 4.24 0.70 -15.21
C GLN A 173 5.04 1.17 -16.44
N PRO A 174 6.11 1.97 -16.29
CA PRO A 174 7.03 2.16 -17.40
C PRO A 174 7.59 0.77 -17.68
N ALA A 175 7.43 0.29 -18.90
CA ALA A 175 8.19 -0.87 -19.36
C ALA A 175 9.65 -0.63 -18.95
N ILE A 176 10.15 -1.42 -18.01
CA ILE A 176 11.58 -1.50 -17.78
C ILE A 176 12.11 -2.03 -19.11
N LYS A 177 12.64 -1.14 -19.95
CA LYS A 177 13.45 -1.55 -21.09
C LYS A 177 14.65 -2.25 -20.46
N GLU A 178 14.60 -3.57 -20.39
CA GLU A 178 15.80 -4.36 -20.18
C GLU A 178 16.82 -3.88 -21.20
N LYS A 179 17.92 -3.33 -20.71
CA LYS A 179 19.07 -3.01 -21.54
C LYS A 179 19.50 -4.33 -22.19
N PRO A 180 19.67 -4.41 -23.51
CA PRO A 180 20.18 -5.61 -24.15
C PRO A 180 21.50 -6.02 -23.49
N GLN A 181 21.51 -7.24 -22.95
CA GLN A 181 22.70 -7.93 -22.49
C GLN A 181 23.69 -7.96 -23.65
N ALA A 182 24.79 -7.21 -23.53
CA ALA A 182 25.86 -7.25 -24.51
C ALA A 182 26.48 -8.65 -24.48
N ASP A 183 26.41 -9.32 -25.63
CA ASP A 183 27.09 -10.58 -25.91
C ASP A 183 28.59 -10.46 -25.60
N SER A 184 29.04 -11.19 -24.58
CA SER A 184 30.46 -11.50 -24.40
C SER A 184 30.76 -12.75 -25.22
N LYS A 185 31.26 -12.54 -26.44
CA LYS A 185 31.97 -13.57 -27.22
C LYS A 185 33.38 -13.07 -27.54
N ASN A 186 34.33 -13.97 -27.26
CA ASN A 186 35.74 -14.01 -27.66
C ASN A 186 36.65 -13.01 -26.90
N ASP A 187 37.78 -13.41 -26.34
CA ASP A 187 38.88 -14.06 -27.05
C ASP A 187 39.60 -15.18 -26.29
N VAL A 188 39.88 -16.23 -27.08
CA VAL A 188 40.89 -17.25 -26.85
C VAL A 188 42.26 -16.64 -27.16
N ILE A 189 43.19 -16.66 -26.20
CA ILE A 189 44.62 -16.70 -26.50
C ILE A 189 45.24 -17.89 -25.75
N LYS A 190 45.64 -18.89 -26.55
CA LYS A 190 46.62 -19.91 -26.18
C LYS A 190 48.01 -19.35 -26.49
N THR A 191 48.95 -19.52 -25.55
CA THR A 191 50.35 -19.92 -25.84
C THR A 191 51.00 -20.38 -24.54
N GLY A 192 51.67 -21.54 -24.58
CA GLY A 192 52.37 -22.12 -23.44
C GLY A 192 53.87 -21.80 -23.43
N ALA A 193 54.51 -22.06 -22.29
CA ALA A 193 55.92 -22.40 -22.18
C ALA A 193 56.13 -23.19 -20.88
N LYS A 194 56.89 -24.28 -20.99
CA LYS A 194 57.44 -25.11 -19.90
C LYS A 194 58.53 -24.35 -19.15
N GLU A 195 58.69 -24.60 -17.86
CA GLU A 195 60.02 -24.86 -17.28
C GLU A 195 59.93 -25.66 -15.98
N GLU A 196 60.71 -26.76 -15.93
CA GLU A 196 61.00 -27.56 -14.75
C GLU A 196 61.94 -26.79 -13.81
N THR A 197 61.73 -26.83 -12.49
CA THR A 197 62.85 -27.02 -11.56
C THR A 197 62.42 -27.79 -10.31
N LYS A 198 63.25 -28.78 -10.06
CA LYS A 198 63.30 -29.79 -9.01
C LYS A 198 63.79 -29.18 -7.69
N GLU A 199 63.09 -29.39 -6.59
CA GLU A 199 63.75 -29.48 -5.28
C GLU A 199 63.06 -30.53 -4.39
N LYS A 200 63.91 -31.34 -3.79
CA LYS A 200 63.65 -32.59 -3.09
C LYS A 200 64.05 -32.38 -1.64
N SER A 201 63.15 -32.55 -0.68
CA SER A 201 63.51 -32.63 0.75
C SER A 201 62.27 -33.13 1.53
N PHE A 202 62.25 -34.39 1.98
CA PHE A 202 62.64 -34.76 3.37
C PHE A 202 61.61 -34.14 4.34
N THR A 203 60.51 -34.79 4.71
CA THR A 203 60.44 -35.98 5.57
C THR A 203 59.04 -36.61 5.55
N ASP A 204 58.97 -37.91 5.25
CA ASP A 204 57.97 -38.81 5.83
C ASP A 204 58.19 -38.94 7.35
N SER A 205 57.14 -39.37 8.07
CA SER A 205 57.05 -39.55 9.54
C SER A 205 56.68 -38.26 10.25
N VAL A 206 55.46 -38.06 10.76
CA VAL A 206 54.88 -38.84 11.86
C VAL A 206 53.35 -38.88 11.72
N LEU A 207 52.84 -39.97 11.14
CA LEU A 207 51.50 -40.48 11.41
C LEU A 207 51.69 -41.62 12.40
N ASP A 208 51.84 -41.28 13.69
CA ASP A 208 51.69 -42.24 14.80
C ASP A 208 51.78 -41.49 16.12
N PHE A 209 50.65 -41.06 16.68
CA PHE A 209 50.36 -41.29 18.10
C PHE A 209 48.94 -40.85 18.42
N PHE A 210 48.02 -41.82 18.41
CA PHE A 210 46.84 -41.76 19.26
C PHE A 210 47.26 -41.44 20.71
N LYS A 211 46.82 -40.29 21.21
CA LYS A 211 46.45 -40.07 22.62
C LYS A 211 45.35 -39.03 22.68
#